data_AF-A0A0P9RV43-F1
#
_entry.id   AF-A0A0P9RV43-F1
#
_cell.length_a   1.000
_cell.length_b   1.000
_cell.length_c   1.000
_cell.angle_alpha   90.00
_cell.angle_beta   90.00
_cell.angle_gamma   90.00
#
_symmetry.space_group_name_H-M   'P 1'
#
loop_
_entity.id
_entity.type
_entity.pdbx_description
1 polymer ?
#
loop_
_entity_poly.entity_id
_entity_poly.type
_entity_poly.pdbx_seq_one_letter_code
_entity_poly.pdbx_strand_id
1 'polypeptide(L)'
;MPLTALQIKASKPADRPFTLSDSSGLAQLVKPNGSKYWHFRYTYQGRAARMSLGVYPHISLQEARERAAECRNLLKQGTNPGAKRRDDKLRQ
;
A
#
# COMPACT_ATOMS: atom_id res chain seq x y z
N MET A 1 1.08 -13.31 -7.82
CA MET A 1 -0.12 -13.93 -7.20
C MET A 1 -0.71 -12.92 -6.22
N PRO A 2 -2.04 -12.74 -6.16
CA PRO A 2 -2.66 -11.89 -5.17
C PRO A 2 -2.43 -12.46 -3.76
N LEU A 3 -2.25 -11.58 -2.77
CA LEU A 3 -2.18 -11.94 -1.37
C LEU A 3 -3.54 -12.43 -0.88
N THR A 4 -3.52 -13.42 0.00
CA THR A 4 -4.68 -13.85 0.76
C THR A 4 -4.59 -13.35 2.20
N ALA A 5 -5.74 -13.16 2.85
CA ALA A 5 -5.80 -12.78 4.27
C ALA A 5 -5.01 -13.76 5.16
N LEU A 6 -4.98 -15.04 4.79
CA LEU A 6 -4.24 -16.08 5.51
C LEU A 6 -2.73 -15.89 5.39
N GLN A 7 -2.21 -15.60 4.19
CA GLN A 7 -0.79 -15.28 3.99
C GLN A 7 -0.35 -14.03 4.76
N ILE A 8 -1.21 -13.02 4.82
CA ILE A 8 -0.97 -11.79 5.58
C ILE A 8 -0.93 -12.07 7.07
N LYS A 9 -1.86 -12.88 7.59
CA LYS A 9 -1.90 -13.22 9.01
C LYS A 9 -0.72 -14.11 9.40
N ALA A 10 -0.38 -15.07 8.55
CA ALA A 10 0.72 -16.01 8.76
C ALA A 10 2.11 -15.40 8.56
N SER A 11 2.22 -14.21 7.94
CA SER A 11 3.53 -13.57 7.74
C SER A 11 4.17 -13.21 9.07
N LYS A 12 5.31 -13.84 9.34
CA LYS A 12 6.12 -13.58 10.54
C LYS A 12 7.14 -12.47 10.26
N PRO A 13 7.51 -11.67 11.28
CA PRO A 13 8.64 -10.77 11.17
C PRO A 13 9.91 -11.57 10.85
N ALA A 14 10.79 -10.98 10.04
CA ALA A 14 12.13 -11.50 9.78
C ALA A 14 13.17 -10.46 10.23
N ASP A 15 14.45 -10.83 10.28
CA ASP A 15 15.53 -9.93 10.72
C ASP A 15 15.65 -8.66 9.87
N ARG A 16 15.15 -8.70 8.63
CA ARG A 16 15.12 -7.56 7.71
C ARG A 16 13.70 -7.32 7.19
N PRO A 17 13.34 -6.05 6.94
CA PRO A 17 12.04 -5.73 6.37
C PRO A 17 11.90 -6.35 4.97
N PHE A 18 10.77 -7.00 4.72
CA PHE A 18 10.48 -7.62 3.42
C PHE A 18 9.09 -7.23 2.92
N THR A 19 8.92 -7.32 1.60
CA THR A 19 7.68 -6.90 0.94
C THR A 19 6.99 -8.10 0.30
N LEU A 20 5.75 -8.33 0.70
CA LEU A 20 4.83 -9.25 0.07
C LEU A 20 4.05 -8.49 -1.00
N SER A 21 4.23 -8.85 -2.27
CA SER A 21 3.53 -8.16 -3.37
C SER A 21 2.12 -8.74 -3.53
N ASP A 22 1.12 -7.86 -3.60
CA ASP A 22 -0.23 -8.19 -4.09
C ASP A 22 -0.28 -7.90 -5.61
N SER A 23 -1.46 -7.60 -6.15
CA SER A 23 -1.66 -7.20 -7.54
C SER A 23 -1.73 -5.68 -7.69
N SER A 24 -1.59 -5.21 -8.93
CA SER A 24 -1.90 -3.82 -9.32
C SER A 24 -1.18 -2.75 -8.49
N GLY A 25 0.09 -2.99 -8.16
CA GLY A 25 0.96 -2.06 -7.43
C GLY A 25 0.81 -2.10 -5.90
N LEU A 26 -0.15 -2.84 -5.36
CA LEU A 26 -0.31 -3.03 -3.92
C LEU A 26 0.73 -4.01 -3.37
N ALA A 27 1.24 -3.74 -2.17
CA ALA A 27 2.14 -4.63 -1.47
C ALA A 27 2.03 -4.43 0.05
N GLN A 28 2.33 -5.47 0.82
CA GLN A 28 2.48 -5.39 2.27
C GLN A 28 3.96 -5.39 2.64
N LEU A 29 4.41 -4.36 3.34
CA LEU A 29 5.70 -4.33 3.99
C LEU A 29 5.58 -4.92 5.40
N VAL A 30 6.34 -5.97 5.69
CA VAL A 30 6.48 -6.52 7.05
C VAL A 30 7.81 -6.06 7.61
N LYS A 31 7.79 -5.37 8.74
CA LYS A 31 9.01 -4.92 9.45
C LYS A 31 9.46 -5.96 10.49
N PRO A 32 10.73 -5.95 10.90
CA PRO A 32 11.25 -6.83 11.96
C PRO A 32 10.52 -6.69 13.30
N ASN A 33 9.99 -5.50 13.60
CA ASN A 33 9.18 -5.25 14.80
C ASN A 33 7.74 -5.81 14.71
N GLY A 34 7.40 -6.52 13.63
CA GLY A 34 6.07 -7.09 13.39
C GLY A 34 5.01 -6.11 12.87
N SER A 35 5.34 -4.83 12.73
CA SER A 35 4.44 -3.86 12.09
C SER A 35 4.28 -4.18 10.60
N LYS A 36 3.04 -4.16 10.11
CA LYS A 36 2.68 -4.47 8.72
C LYS A 36 2.06 -3.23 8.06
N TYR A 37 2.66 -2.76 6.98
CA TYR A 37 2.22 -1.56 6.26
C TYR A 37 1.72 -1.91 4.88
N TRP A 38 0.65 -1.28 4.45
CA TRP A 38 0.22 -1.31 3.06
C TRP A 38 0.96 -0.25 2.27
N HIS A 39 1.59 -0.64 1.18
CA HIS A 39 2.28 0.25 0.26
C HIS A 39 1.68 0.13 -1.14
N PHE A 40 1.56 1.26 -1.81
CA PHE A 40 1.19 1.34 -3.21
C PHE A 40 2.38 1.87 -4.01
N ARG A 41 2.83 1.07 -4.98
CA ARG A 41 3.90 1.40 -5.92
C ARG A 41 3.26 1.84 -7.24
N TYR A 42 3.71 2.98 -7.77
CA TYR A 42 3.19 3.54 -9.01
C TYR A 42 4.26 4.33 -9.75
N THR A 43 3.99 4.63 -11.01
CA THR A 43 4.81 5.54 -11.82
C THR A 43 3.95 6.73 -12.21
N TYR A 44 4.47 7.93 -12.01
CA TYR A 44 3.82 9.18 -12.38
C TYR A 44 4.83 10.05 -13.15
N GLN A 45 4.46 10.49 -14.36
CA GLN A 45 5.33 11.29 -15.23
C GLN A 45 6.75 10.70 -15.40
N GLY A 46 6.83 9.38 -15.63
CA GLY A 46 8.10 8.65 -15.79
C GLY A 46 8.89 8.41 -14.49
N ARG A 47 8.40 8.87 -13.34
CA ARG A 47 9.07 8.69 -12.04
C ARG A 47 8.38 7.62 -11.21
N ALA A 48 9.13 6.60 -10.82
CA ALA A 48 8.66 5.59 -9.88
C ALA A 48 8.53 6.19 -8.47
N ALA A 49 7.40 5.93 -7.84
CA ALA A 49 7.08 6.41 -6.51
C ALA A 49 6.37 5.32 -5.69
N ARG A 50 6.40 5.49 -4.37
CA ARG A 50 5.73 4.61 -3.42
C ARG A 50 5.06 5.45 -2.34
N MET A 51 3.85 5.08 -1.96
CA MET A 51 3.12 5.71 -0.85
C MET A 51 2.58 4.66 0.11
N SER A 52 2.38 5.05 1.37
CA SER A 52 1.72 4.19 2.36
C SER A 52 0.20 4.34 2.26
N LEU A 53 -0.49 3.20 2.23
CA LEU A 53 -1.94 3.10 2.26
C LEU A 53 -2.53 2.86 3.67
N GLY A 54 -1.66 2.74 4.68
CA GLY A 54 -2.02 2.53 6.08
C GLY A 54 -1.31 1.33 6.69
N VAL A 55 -1.77 0.95 7.89
CA VAL A 55 -1.14 -0.09 8.72
C VAL A 55 -2.16 -1.20 8.99
N TYR A 56 -1.75 -2.45 8.87
CA TYR A 56 -2.55 -3.62 9.26
C TYR A 56 -2.40 -3.85 10.78
N PRO A 57 -3.47 -4.22 11.52
CA PRO A 57 -4.79 -4.62 11.05
C PRO A 57 -5.80 -3.48 10.88
N HIS A 58 -5.46 -2.23 11.22
CA HIS A 58 -6.39 -1.09 11.12
C HIS A 58 -6.96 -0.90 9.71
N ILE A 59 -6.12 -1.11 8.69
CA ILE A 59 -6.55 -1.17 7.29
C ILE A 59 -6.53 -2.63 6.85
N SER A 60 -7.70 -3.13 6.43
CA SER A 60 -7.86 -4.50 5.94
C SER A 60 -7.23 -4.67 4.54
N LEU A 61 -7.04 -5.92 4.09
CA LEU A 61 -6.60 -6.19 2.72
C LEU A 61 -7.60 -5.63 1.69
N GLN A 62 -8.90 -5.76 1.96
CA GLN A 62 -9.94 -5.26 1.07
C GLN A 62 -9.86 -3.73 0.96
N GLU A 63 -9.82 -3.04 2.10
CA GLU A 63 -9.73 -1.58 2.14
C GLU A 63 -8.43 -1.08 1.48
N ALA A 64 -7.31 -1.80 1.68
CA ALA A 64 -6.06 -1.50 0.99
C ALA A 64 -6.17 -1.62 -0.55
N ARG A 65 -6.96 -2.59 -1.05
CA ARG A 65 -7.23 -2.77 -2.48
C ARG A 65 -8.12 -1.65 -3.05
N GLU A 66 -9.13 -1.23 -2.29
CA GLU A 66 -10.01 -0.11 -2.64
C GLU A 66 -9.21 1.20 -2.73
N ARG A 67 -8.42 1.52 -1.71
CA ARG A 67 -7.51 2.69 -1.71
C ARG A 67 -6.50 2.64 -2.86
N ALA A 68 -5.99 1.46 -3.20
CA ALA A 68 -5.11 1.30 -4.35
C ALA A 68 -5.85 1.54 -5.68
N ALA A 69 -7.13 1.13 -5.79
CA ALA A 69 -7.95 1.39 -6.96
C ALA A 69 -8.22 2.89 -7.16
N GLU A 70 -8.53 3.61 -6.10
CA GLU A 70 -8.66 5.07 -6.12
C GLU A 70 -7.37 5.74 -6.58
N CYS A 71 -6.22 5.32 -6.05
CA CYS A 71 -4.92 5.86 -6.48
C CYS A 71 -4.65 5.61 -7.97
N ARG A 72 -5.02 4.43 -8.49
CA ARG A 72 -4.93 4.15 -9.94
C ARG A 72 -5.86 5.04 -10.76
N ASN A 73 -7.07 5.32 -10.28
CA ASN A 73 -7.99 6.21 -10.97
C ASN A 73 -7.43 7.64 -11.04
N LEU A 74 -6.81 8.13 -9.96
CA LEU A 74 -6.12 9.43 -9.97
C LEU A 74 -4.97 9.48 -10.98
N LEU A 75 -4.18 8.42 -11.06
CA LEU A 75 -3.09 8.33 -12.04
C LEU A 75 -3.61 8.35 -13.48
N LYS A 76 -4.73 7.67 -13.76
CA LYS A 76 -5.40 7.72 -15.07
C LYS A 76 -5.88 9.12 -15.42
N GLN A 77 -6.27 9.91 -14.42
CA GLN A 77 -6.65 11.32 -14.57
C GLN A 77 -5.44 12.28 -14.61
N GLY A 78 -4.21 11.76 -14.63
CA GLY A 78 -3.00 12.58 -14.62
C GLY A 78 -2.72 13.27 -13.28
N THR A 79 -3.36 12.83 -12.19
CA THR A 79 -3.16 13.37 -10.84
C THR A 79 -2.20 12.50 -10.04
N ASN A 80 -1.31 13.14 -9.27
CA ASN A 80 -0.43 12.42 -8.34
C ASN A 80 -1.19 11.99 -7.07
N PRO A 81 -1.39 10.67 -6.82
CA PRO A 81 -2.14 10.18 -5.67
C PRO A 81 -1.43 10.44 -4.33
N GLY A 82 -0.10 10.57 -4.32
CA GLY A 82 0.68 10.86 -3.12
C GLY A 82 0.41 12.27 -2.57
N ALA A 83 0.11 13.24 -3.44
CA ALA A 83 -0.22 14.60 -3.04
C ALA A 83 -1.63 14.68 -2.44
N LYS A 84 -2.61 14.02 -3.07
CA LYS A 84 -4.01 14.01 -2.61
C LYS A 84 -4.16 13.42 -1.21
N ARG A 85 -3.47 12.29 -0.94
CA ARG A 85 -3.54 11.64 0.38
C ARG A 85 -2.89 12.47 1.50
N ARG A 86 -1.88 13.28 1.19
CA ARG A 86 -1.27 14.18 2.16
C ARG A 86 -2.29 15.25 2.59
N ASP A 87 -3.05 15.77 1.63
CA ASP A 87 -4.11 16.75 1.85
C ASP A 87 -5.25 16.20 2.73
N ASP A 88 -5.71 14.96 2.46
CA ASP A 88 -6.74 14.30 3.27
C ASP A 88 -6.28 14.04 4.72
N LYS A 89 -4.98 13.77 4.94
CA LYS A 89 -4.42 13.56 6.28
C LYS A 89 -4.22 14.87 7.06
N LEU A 90 -4.10 16.01 6.37
CA LEU A 90 -3.97 17.33 6.99
C LEU A 90 -5.34 17.93 7.38
N ARG A 91 -6.42 17.41 6.81
CA ARG A 91 -7.80 17.85 7.09
C ARG A 91 -8.54 17.05 8.18
N GLN A 92 -7.94 15.96 8.67
CA GLN A 92 -8.42 15.17 9.82
C GLN A 92 -7.63 15.51 11.07
#